data_AF-A0A416MMB9-F1
#
_entry.id   AF-A0A416MMB9-F1
#
_cell.length_a   1.000
_cell.length_b   1.000
_cell.length_c   1.000
_cell.angle_alpha   90.00
_cell.angle_beta   90.00
_cell.angle_gamma   90.00
#
_symmetry.space_group_name_H-M   'P 1'
#
loop_
_entity.id
_entity.type
_entity.pdbx_description
1 polymer ?
#
loop_
_entity_poly.entity_id
_entity_poly.type
_entity_poly.pdbx_seq_one_letter_code
_entity_poly.pdbx_strand_id
1 'polypeptide(L)'
;MQMVRLVRHLREDGYEISPCAIEIEKKRLLRKSDDTYRSGSSHELHSRFQDDPFAFEEYCAALFRAMGKRARTTPRTNDGGYDVIVSDDNGLNGIVECKCYAPDSKVGRPLLQKLVGACMAYPIRLDYLIFVTTSDFSEEARTFAHDFQKREKINFSLINGQTLSSLSEKYLSESSSKKKVKRPIDDWKQWQLTTADLKDYVPADLYDRL
;
A
#
# COMPACT_ATOMS: atom_id res chain seq x y z
N MET A 1 -11.12 21.39 27.18
CA MET A 1 -11.95 20.85 26.08
C MET A 1 -12.94 21.86 25.46
N GLN A 2 -13.37 22.93 26.16
CA GLN A 2 -14.34 23.90 25.62
C GLN A 2 -13.90 24.55 24.30
N MET A 3 -12.61 24.93 24.18
CA MET A 3 -12.05 25.50 22.96
C MET A 3 -12.15 24.54 21.76
N VAL A 4 -11.85 23.25 21.95
CA VAL A 4 -11.99 22.21 20.90
C VAL A 4 -13.45 22.08 20.44
N ARG A 5 -14.39 22.08 21.39
CA ARG A 5 -15.84 22.03 21.09
C ARG A 5 -16.31 23.29 20.35
N LEU A 6 -15.80 24.47 20.74
CA LEU A 6 -16.11 25.74 20.09
C LEU A 6 -15.60 25.77 18.64
N VAL A 7 -14.34 25.40 18.41
CA VAL A 7 -13.76 25.34 17.05
C VAL A 7 -14.53 24.36 16.17
N ARG A 8 -14.95 23.21 16.72
CA ARG A 8 -15.81 22.25 16.01
C ARG A 8 -17.13 22.89 15.60
N HIS A 9 -17.83 23.54 16.54
CA HIS A 9 -19.11 24.18 16.27
C HIS A 9 -19.01 25.27 15.20
N LEU A 10 -17.99 26.15 15.30
CA LEU A 10 -17.76 27.20 14.31
C LEU A 10 -17.47 26.63 12.91
N ARG A 11 -16.67 25.55 12.80
CA ARG A 11 -16.44 24.88 11.50
C ARG A 11 -17.71 24.21 10.95
N GLU A 12 -18.60 23.71 11.81
CA GLU A 12 -19.91 23.16 11.41
C GLU A 12 -20.84 24.25 10.87
N ASP A 13 -20.78 25.45 11.45
CA ASP A 13 -21.53 26.63 11.01
C ASP A 13 -20.93 27.30 9.75
N GLY A 14 -19.84 26.73 9.21
CA GLY A 14 -19.22 27.17 7.95
C GLY A 14 -18.15 28.25 8.10
N TYR A 15 -17.74 28.59 9.32
CA TYR A 15 -16.63 29.51 9.54
C TYR A 15 -15.28 28.87 9.18
N GLU A 16 -14.46 29.60 8.43
CA GLU A 16 -13.11 29.18 8.09
C GLU A 16 -12.17 29.43 9.28
N ILE A 17 -11.66 28.36 9.88
CA ILE A 17 -10.72 28.42 11.01
C ILE A 17 -9.43 27.69 10.62
N SER A 18 -8.34 28.45 10.52
CA SER A 18 -7.01 27.93 10.23
C SER A 18 -6.59 26.83 11.21
N PRO A 19 -5.91 25.77 10.72
CA PRO A 19 -5.49 24.65 11.56
C PRO A 19 -4.36 25.07 12.52
N CYS A 20 -4.37 24.52 13.74
CA CYS A 20 -3.26 24.67 14.68
C CYS A 20 -2.09 23.72 14.37
N ALA A 21 -0.95 23.84 15.06
CA ALA A 21 0.24 23.01 14.81
C ALA A 21 -0.03 21.49 14.86
N ILE A 22 -0.80 21.02 15.84
CA ILE A 22 -1.18 19.61 15.97
C ILE A 22 -2.05 19.18 14.78
N GLU A 23 -3.01 20.02 14.37
CA GLU A 23 -3.87 19.76 13.21
C GLU A 23 -3.09 19.77 11.89
N ILE A 24 -2.07 20.62 11.77
CA ILE A 24 -1.14 20.65 10.62
C ILE A 24 -0.36 19.34 10.54
N GLU A 25 0.16 18.83 11.67
CA GLU A 25 0.87 17.55 11.69
C GLU A 25 -0.06 16.38 11.38
N LYS A 26 -1.28 16.37 11.93
CA LYS A 26 -2.30 15.38 11.56
C LYS A 26 -2.65 15.42 10.07
N LYS A 27 -2.81 16.63 9.49
CA LYS A 27 -2.98 16.78 8.04
C LYS A 27 -1.80 16.19 7.27
N ARG A 28 -0.56 16.42 7.72
CA ARG A 28 0.65 15.87 7.08
C ARG A 28 0.66 14.35 7.11
N LEU A 29 0.30 13.74 8.23
CA LEU A 29 0.19 12.28 8.37
C LEU A 29 -0.92 11.70 7.50
N LEU A 30 -2.08 12.34 7.46
CA LEU A 30 -3.18 11.95 6.56
C LEU A 30 -2.75 12.06 5.09
N ARG A 31 -2.04 13.13 4.68
CA ARG A 31 -1.46 13.22 3.32
C ARG A 31 -0.53 12.07 3.02
N LYS A 32 0.37 11.75 3.94
CA LYS A 32 1.35 10.68 3.74
C LYS A 32 0.66 9.33 3.55
N SER A 33 -0.39 9.07 4.35
CA SER A 33 -1.21 7.87 4.21
C SER A 33 -2.00 7.85 2.89
N ASP A 34 -2.59 8.97 2.49
CA ASP A 34 -3.36 9.09 1.23
C ASP A 34 -2.46 8.94 0.00
N ASP A 35 -1.28 9.57 0.02
CA ASP A 35 -0.25 9.46 -1.03
C ASP A 35 0.34 8.06 -1.12
N THR A 36 0.40 7.30 -0.02
CA THR A 36 0.90 5.93 -0.05
C THR A 36 0.02 5.04 -0.93
N TYR A 37 -1.29 5.30 -1.02
CA TYR A 37 -2.24 4.51 -1.82
C TYR A 37 -2.67 5.20 -3.13
N ARG A 38 -2.03 6.31 -3.49
CA ARG A 38 -2.35 7.03 -4.74
C ARG A 38 -1.82 6.25 -5.94
N SER A 39 -2.66 6.07 -6.96
CA SER A 39 -2.19 5.60 -8.28
C SER A 39 -1.14 6.54 -8.85
N GLY A 40 -0.29 6.03 -9.72
CA GLY A 40 0.76 6.80 -10.36
C GLY A 40 1.42 6.03 -11.48
N SER A 41 2.14 6.76 -12.33
CA SER A 41 3.02 6.17 -13.34
C SER A 41 4.16 5.39 -12.68
N SER A 42 4.81 4.50 -13.44
CA SER A 42 5.99 3.74 -13.00
C SER A 42 7.09 4.63 -12.40
N HIS A 43 7.33 5.79 -12.99
CA HIS A 43 8.35 6.75 -12.55
C HIS A 43 7.95 7.43 -11.23
N GLU A 44 6.68 7.83 -11.08
CA GLU A 44 6.18 8.41 -9.84
C GLU A 44 6.20 7.39 -8.69
N LEU A 45 5.81 6.14 -8.97
CA LEU A 45 5.85 5.07 -7.98
C LEU A 45 7.28 4.76 -7.56
N HIS A 46 8.22 4.65 -8.51
CA HIS A 46 9.63 4.47 -8.17
C HIS A 46 10.15 5.62 -7.31
N SER A 47 9.92 6.87 -7.74
CA SER A 47 10.35 8.06 -7.01
C SER A 47 9.81 8.12 -5.58
N ARG A 48 8.56 7.68 -5.39
CA ARG A 48 7.88 7.66 -4.08
C ARG A 48 8.45 6.62 -3.13
N PHE A 49 8.86 5.45 -3.64
CA PHE A 49 9.19 4.30 -2.80
C PHE A 49 10.66 3.86 -2.87
N GLN A 50 11.52 4.53 -3.65
CA GLN A 50 12.94 4.18 -3.77
C GLN A 50 13.68 4.15 -2.42
N ASP A 51 13.32 5.04 -1.50
CA ASP A 51 13.97 5.17 -0.18
C ASP A 51 13.37 4.22 0.88
N ASP A 52 12.19 3.66 0.63
CA ASP A 52 11.52 2.72 1.54
C ASP A 52 10.87 1.57 0.75
N PRO A 53 11.66 0.54 0.37
CA PRO A 53 11.16 -0.64 -0.33
C PRO A 53 10.01 -1.33 0.41
N PHE A 54 10.01 -1.29 1.74
CA PHE A 54 8.93 -1.86 2.55
C PHE A 54 7.59 -1.14 2.35
N ALA A 55 7.61 0.17 2.13
CA ALA A 55 6.41 0.91 1.78
C ALA A 55 5.89 0.51 0.37
N PHE A 56 6.77 0.12 -0.55
CA PHE A 56 6.36 -0.42 -1.85
C PHE A 56 5.66 -1.78 -1.72
N GLU A 57 6.17 -2.65 -0.84
CA GLU A 57 5.56 -3.95 -0.57
C GLU A 57 4.15 -3.79 0.01
N GLU A 58 3.97 -2.87 0.97
CA GLU A 58 2.66 -2.55 1.53
C GLU A 58 1.73 -1.91 0.49
N TYR A 59 2.25 -1.07 -0.40
CA TYR A 59 1.47 -0.54 -1.53
C TYR A 59 0.96 -1.67 -2.44
N CYS A 60 1.82 -2.62 -2.79
CA CYS A 60 1.43 -3.78 -3.59
C CYS A 60 0.39 -4.64 -2.87
N ALA A 61 0.58 -4.89 -1.56
CA ALA A 61 -0.41 -5.60 -0.75
C ALA A 61 -1.76 -4.89 -0.72
N ALA A 62 -1.78 -3.57 -0.55
CA ALA A 62 -2.99 -2.76 -0.59
C ALA A 62 -3.68 -2.79 -1.95
N LEU A 63 -2.92 -2.80 -3.05
CA LEU A 63 -3.48 -2.99 -4.40
C LEU A 63 -4.20 -4.34 -4.52
N PHE A 64 -3.60 -5.44 -4.05
CA PHE A 64 -4.28 -6.74 -4.05
C PHE A 64 -5.53 -6.75 -3.16
N ARG A 65 -5.51 -6.06 -2.02
CA ARG A 65 -6.71 -5.88 -1.18
C ARG A 65 -7.81 -5.12 -1.92
N ALA A 66 -7.46 -4.05 -2.63
CA ALA A 66 -8.40 -3.28 -3.46
C ALA A 66 -8.98 -4.11 -4.62
N MET A 67 -8.23 -5.11 -5.10
CA MET A 67 -8.70 -6.10 -6.06
C MET A 67 -9.59 -7.20 -5.44
N GLY A 68 -9.91 -7.12 -4.15
CA GLY A 68 -10.76 -8.09 -3.44
C GLY A 68 -10.01 -9.33 -2.96
N LYS A 69 -8.68 -9.30 -2.85
CA LYS A 69 -7.88 -10.40 -2.31
C LYS A 69 -7.54 -10.18 -0.84
N ARG A 70 -7.23 -11.25 -0.11
CA ARG A 70 -6.63 -11.17 1.23
C ARG A 70 -5.11 -11.14 1.07
N ALA A 71 -4.48 -10.00 1.33
CA ALA A 71 -3.03 -9.82 1.16
C ALA A 71 -2.36 -9.24 2.41
N ARG A 72 -1.24 -9.84 2.80
CA ARG A 72 -0.40 -9.44 3.96
C ARG A 72 1.08 -9.44 3.60
N THR A 73 1.80 -8.41 4.05
CA THR A 73 3.25 -8.31 3.90
C THR A 73 3.98 -9.28 4.83
N THR A 74 5.19 -9.68 4.46
CA THR A 74 6.10 -10.44 5.31
C THR A 74 6.91 -9.51 6.22
N PRO A 75 7.57 -10.03 7.28
CA PRO A 75 8.43 -9.22 8.14
C PRO A 75 9.64 -8.64 7.40
N ARG A 76 10.17 -7.52 7.90
CA ARG A 76 11.37 -6.81 7.38
C ARG A 76 12.64 -7.63 7.21
N THR A 77 12.73 -8.76 7.88
CA THR A 77 13.89 -9.63 7.88
C THR A 77 13.42 -11.07 7.85
N ASN A 78 14.16 -11.93 7.13
CA ASN A 78 13.84 -13.36 6.99
C ASN A 78 12.46 -13.60 6.35
N ASP A 79 12.17 -12.87 5.28
CA ASP A 79 10.96 -12.94 4.46
C ASP A 79 10.76 -14.30 3.76
N GLY A 80 11.81 -15.13 3.69
CA GLY A 80 11.78 -16.41 3.00
C GLY A 80 11.88 -16.31 1.47
N GLY A 81 12.17 -15.11 0.93
CA GLY A 81 12.28 -14.85 -0.50
C GLY A 81 10.96 -14.50 -1.20
N TYR A 82 10.00 -13.91 -0.46
CA TYR A 82 8.79 -13.28 -0.97
C TYR A 82 8.31 -12.18 -0.01
N ASP A 83 7.66 -11.15 -0.56
CA ASP A 83 7.31 -9.93 0.17
C ASP A 83 5.84 -9.90 0.61
N VAL A 84 4.94 -10.57 -0.12
CA VAL A 84 3.49 -10.58 0.19
C VAL A 84 2.91 -11.98 0.04
N ILE A 85 2.05 -12.37 0.98
CA ILE A 85 1.21 -13.58 0.90
C ILE A 85 -0.18 -13.13 0.47
N VAL A 86 -0.69 -13.74 -0.60
CA VAL A 86 -2.02 -13.45 -1.16
C VAL A 86 -2.86 -14.72 -1.15
N SER A 87 -4.12 -14.58 -0.75
CA SER A 87 -5.13 -15.61 -0.85
C SER A 87 -6.43 -15.02 -1.37
N ASP A 88 -7.23 -15.83 -2.06
CA ASP A 88 -8.57 -15.41 -2.48
C ASP A 88 -9.67 -16.19 -1.76
N ASP A 89 -10.92 -15.81 -2.04
CA ASP A 89 -12.10 -16.41 -1.42
C ASP A 89 -12.41 -17.82 -1.95
N ASN A 90 -11.83 -18.17 -3.11
CA ASN A 90 -11.92 -19.52 -3.68
C ASN A 90 -10.87 -20.47 -3.08
N GLY A 91 -10.04 -19.98 -2.14
CA GLY A 91 -9.01 -20.75 -1.46
C GLY A 91 -7.70 -20.86 -2.22
N LEU A 92 -7.50 -20.10 -3.31
CA LEU A 92 -6.23 -20.09 -4.04
C LEU A 92 -5.19 -19.27 -3.28
N ASN A 93 -4.00 -19.84 -3.12
CA ASN A 93 -2.89 -19.23 -2.38
C ASN A 93 -1.72 -18.93 -3.29
N GLY A 94 -1.09 -17.79 -3.05
CA GLY A 94 0.10 -17.39 -3.78
C GLY A 94 1.02 -16.48 -2.97
N ILE A 95 2.23 -16.33 -3.49
CA ILE A 95 3.23 -15.42 -2.96
C ILE A 95 3.63 -14.40 -4.02
N VAL A 96 4.06 -13.24 -3.56
CA VAL A 96 4.44 -12.12 -4.42
C VAL A 96 5.81 -11.60 -4.00
N GLU A 97 6.68 -11.38 -4.98
CA GLU A 97 7.90 -10.58 -4.82
C GLU A 97 7.68 -9.20 -5.43
N CYS A 98 8.10 -8.16 -4.73
CA CYS A 98 8.00 -6.76 -5.10
C CYS A 98 9.41 -6.15 -5.22
N LYS A 99 9.68 -5.45 -6.32
CA LYS A 99 10.95 -4.73 -6.52
C LYS A 99 10.73 -3.31 -7.05
N CYS A 100 11.13 -2.31 -6.27
CA CYS A 100 11.07 -0.91 -6.66
C CYS A 100 12.33 -0.51 -7.45
N TYR A 101 12.45 -0.98 -8.69
CA TYR A 101 13.61 -0.68 -9.54
C TYR A 101 13.38 0.55 -10.42
N ALA A 102 14.48 1.21 -10.76
CA ALA A 102 14.48 2.30 -11.73
C ALA A 102 13.94 1.81 -13.09
N PRO A 103 13.23 2.66 -13.86
CA PRO A 103 12.59 2.26 -15.13
C PRO A 103 13.52 1.65 -16.18
N ASP A 104 14.81 1.93 -16.12
CA ASP A 104 15.87 1.40 -16.99
C ASP A 104 16.52 0.11 -16.45
N SER A 105 16.27 -0.24 -15.17
CA SER A 105 16.84 -1.41 -14.50
C SER A 105 15.90 -2.61 -14.55
N LYS A 106 16.03 -3.43 -15.60
CA LYS A 106 15.16 -4.58 -15.84
C LYS A 106 15.40 -5.73 -14.85
N VAL A 107 14.32 -6.38 -14.44
CA VAL A 107 14.36 -7.61 -13.64
C VAL A 107 14.76 -8.79 -14.51
N GLY A 108 15.87 -9.43 -14.15
CA GLY A 108 16.39 -10.62 -14.84
C GLY A 108 15.92 -11.95 -14.21
N ARG A 109 16.20 -13.04 -14.93
CA ARG A 109 15.87 -14.42 -14.54
C ARG A 109 16.29 -14.83 -13.12
N PRO A 110 17.48 -14.45 -12.58
CA PRO A 110 17.91 -14.92 -11.25
C PRO A 110 16.92 -14.57 -10.12
N LEU A 111 16.28 -13.40 -10.20
CA LEU A 111 15.29 -12.98 -9.20
C LEU A 111 14.02 -13.83 -9.27
N LEU A 112 13.55 -14.17 -10.47
CA LEU A 112 12.41 -15.06 -10.65
C LEU A 112 12.72 -16.48 -10.15
N GLN A 113 13.96 -16.97 -10.35
CA GLN A 113 14.39 -18.26 -9.82
C GLN A 113 14.39 -18.29 -8.29
N LYS A 114 14.79 -17.18 -7.64
CA LYS A 114 14.71 -17.05 -6.19
C LYS A 114 13.27 -17.20 -5.69
N LEU A 115 12.32 -16.50 -6.32
CA LEU A 115 10.89 -16.60 -5.96
C LEU A 115 10.32 -18.01 -6.19
N VAL A 116 10.72 -18.67 -7.29
CA VAL A 116 10.37 -20.08 -7.54
C VAL A 116 10.93 -20.98 -6.45
N GLY A 117 12.19 -20.77 -6.03
CA GLY A 117 12.79 -21.51 -4.92
C GLY A 117 11.99 -21.36 -3.62
N ALA A 118 11.54 -20.14 -3.30
CA ALA A 118 10.69 -19.87 -2.16
C ALA A 118 9.33 -20.58 -2.25
N CYS A 119 8.72 -20.61 -3.44
CA CYS A 119 7.48 -21.35 -3.69
C CYS A 119 7.66 -22.86 -3.49
N MET A 120 8.76 -23.45 -3.96
CA MET A 120 9.03 -24.88 -3.78
C MET A 120 9.31 -25.24 -2.32
N ALA A 121 9.85 -24.30 -1.53
CA ALA A 121 10.09 -24.47 -0.10
C ALA A 121 8.88 -24.10 0.77
N TYR A 122 7.78 -23.62 0.18
CA TYR A 122 6.61 -23.18 0.95
C TYR A 122 5.90 -24.38 1.61
N PRO A 123 5.40 -24.26 2.86
CA PRO A 123 4.83 -25.39 3.60
C PRO A 123 3.62 -26.07 2.95
N ILE A 124 2.92 -25.35 2.08
CA ILE A 124 1.78 -25.84 1.30
C ILE A 124 2.01 -25.57 -0.18
N ARG A 125 1.36 -26.34 -1.05
CA ARG A 125 1.40 -26.08 -2.49
C ARG A 125 0.72 -24.74 -2.80
N LEU A 126 1.41 -23.89 -3.55
CA LEU A 126 0.88 -22.62 -4.04
C LEU A 126 0.27 -22.79 -5.44
N ASP A 127 -0.77 -22.01 -5.71
CA ASP A 127 -1.51 -22.02 -6.97
C ASP A 127 -0.95 -21.00 -7.97
N TYR A 128 -0.36 -19.93 -7.46
CA TYR A 128 0.23 -18.88 -8.28
C TYR A 128 1.41 -18.15 -7.60
N LEU A 129 2.29 -17.60 -8.44
CA LEU A 129 3.31 -16.64 -8.08
C LEU A 129 3.08 -15.34 -8.84
N ILE A 130 3.42 -14.22 -8.22
CA ILE A 130 3.39 -12.91 -8.88
C ILE A 130 4.73 -12.22 -8.65
N PHE A 131 5.34 -11.69 -9.71
CA PHE A 131 6.47 -10.78 -9.58
C PHE A 131 6.03 -9.37 -9.97
N VAL A 132 6.21 -8.41 -9.07
CA VAL A 132 5.84 -7.00 -9.26
C VAL A 132 7.09 -6.14 -9.31
N THR A 133 7.18 -5.26 -10.30
CA THR A 133 8.24 -4.25 -10.37
C THR A 133 7.73 -2.91 -10.87
N THR A 134 8.34 -1.81 -10.42
CA THR A 134 8.16 -0.48 -11.03
C THR A 134 8.88 -0.34 -12.37
N SER A 135 9.77 -1.27 -12.71
CA SER A 135 10.51 -1.32 -13.97
C SER A 135 9.88 -2.32 -14.95
N ASP A 136 10.68 -2.98 -15.77
CA ASP A 136 10.25 -4.01 -16.70
C ASP A 136 11.08 -5.30 -16.56
N PHE A 137 10.69 -6.36 -17.26
CA PHE A 137 11.39 -7.65 -17.22
C PHE A 137 12.34 -7.81 -18.41
N SER A 138 13.40 -8.61 -18.25
CA SER A 138 14.20 -9.09 -19.38
C SER A 138 13.44 -10.16 -20.18
N GLU A 139 13.86 -10.42 -21.42
CA GLU A 139 13.21 -11.44 -22.25
C GLU A 139 13.42 -12.85 -21.70
N GLU A 140 14.60 -13.09 -21.12
CA GLU A 140 14.93 -14.34 -20.44
C GLU A 140 14.07 -14.54 -19.18
N ALA A 141 13.74 -13.46 -18.46
CA ALA A 141 12.83 -13.53 -17.32
C ALA A 141 11.40 -13.90 -17.76
N ARG A 142 10.89 -13.29 -18.83
CA ARG A 142 9.57 -13.63 -19.39
C ARG A 142 9.51 -15.08 -19.87
N THR A 143 10.51 -15.51 -20.62
CA THR A 143 10.63 -16.89 -21.12
C THR A 143 10.67 -17.88 -19.96
N PHE A 144 11.47 -17.59 -18.93
CA PHE A 144 11.56 -18.43 -17.74
C PHE A 144 10.21 -18.59 -17.01
N ALA A 145 9.47 -17.50 -16.78
CA ALA A 145 8.17 -17.56 -16.12
C ALA A 145 7.16 -18.40 -16.91
N HIS A 146 7.12 -18.21 -18.23
CA HIS A 146 6.25 -18.96 -19.12
C HIS A 146 6.59 -20.47 -19.16
N ASP A 147 7.88 -20.81 -19.25
CA ASP A 147 8.32 -22.21 -19.25
C ASP A 147 8.08 -22.90 -17.90
N PHE A 148 8.25 -22.17 -16.80
CA PHE A 148 7.88 -22.65 -15.47
C PHE A 148 6.39 -22.97 -15.39
N GLN A 149 5.53 -22.03 -15.81
CA GLN A 149 4.07 -22.21 -15.77
C GLN A 149 3.61 -23.43 -16.56
N LYS A 150 4.21 -23.67 -17.74
CA LYS A 150 3.92 -24.85 -18.57
C LYS A 150 4.30 -26.16 -17.90
N ARG A 151 5.43 -26.20 -17.18
CA ARG A 151 5.96 -27.42 -16.55
C ARG A 151 5.25 -27.76 -15.25
N GLU A 152 5.16 -26.80 -14.34
CA GLU A 152 4.70 -27.04 -12.96
C GLU A 152 3.17 -26.90 -12.80
N LYS A 153 2.49 -26.37 -13.82
CA LYS A 153 1.05 -26.04 -13.76
C LYS A 153 0.70 -25.09 -12.60
N ILE A 154 1.64 -24.23 -12.23
CA ILE A 154 1.46 -23.13 -11.27
C ILE A 154 1.50 -21.83 -12.07
N ASN A 155 0.54 -20.93 -11.87
CA ASN A 155 0.49 -19.69 -12.62
C ASN A 155 1.62 -18.75 -12.19
N PHE A 156 2.40 -18.20 -13.12
CA PHE A 156 3.46 -17.24 -12.80
C PHE A 156 3.22 -15.94 -13.56
N SER A 157 2.64 -14.96 -12.86
CA SER A 157 2.30 -13.65 -13.42
C SER A 157 3.42 -12.64 -13.22
N LEU A 158 3.69 -11.83 -14.24
CA LEU A 158 4.67 -10.74 -14.19
C LEU A 158 3.94 -9.40 -14.35
N ILE A 159 4.03 -8.54 -13.33
CA ILE A 159 3.44 -7.20 -13.30
C ILE A 159 4.57 -6.19 -13.41
N ASN A 160 4.73 -5.60 -14.61
CA ASN A 160 5.70 -4.53 -14.83
C ASN A 160 5.13 -3.17 -14.44
N GLY A 161 5.94 -2.12 -14.50
CA GLY A 161 5.56 -0.77 -14.09
C GLY A 161 4.35 -0.23 -14.83
N GLN A 162 4.20 -0.53 -16.13
CA GLN A 162 3.03 -0.12 -16.91
C GLN A 162 1.75 -0.82 -16.41
N THR A 163 1.81 -2.14 -16.26
CA THR A 163 0.67 -2.95 -15.77
C THR A 163 0.31 -2.56 -14.35
N LEU A 164 1.30 -2.34 -13.49
CA LEU A 164 1.14 -1.87 -12.12
C LEU A 164 0.41 -0.52 -12.08
N SER A 165 0.82 0.42 -12.95
CA SER A 165 0.19 1.73 -13.07
C SER A 165 -1.28 1.59 -13.46
N SER A 166 -1.59 0.80 -14.49
CA SER A 166 -2.97 0.57 -14.94
C SER A 166 -3.84 -0.13 -13.88
N LEU A 167 -3.29 -1.12 -13.17
CA LEU A 167 -3.99 -1.78 -12.06
C LEU A 167 -4.25 -0.80 -10.91
N SER A 168 -3.25 0.02 -10.57
CA SER A 168 -3.39 1.02 -9.51
C SER A 168 -4.46 2.06 -9.85
N GLU A 169 -4.47 2.54 -11.09
CA GLU A 169 -5.48 3.48 -11.57
C GLU A 169 -6.86 2.84 -11.49
N LYS A 170 -7.02 1.59 -11.95
CA LYS A 170 -8.30 0.91 -11.89
C LYS A 170 -8.78 0.70 -10.45
N TYR A 171 -8.01 0.03 -9.60
CA TYR A 171 -8.53 -0.45 -8.31
C TYR A 171 -8.39 0.56 -7.16
N LEU A 172 -7.37 1.42 -7.17
CA LEU A 172 -7.18 2.42 -6.12
C LEU A 172 -8.02 3.68 -6.41
N SER A 173 -8.27 4.03 -7.67
CA SER A 173 -9.20 5.13 -8.00
C SER A 173 -10.67 4.73 -7.90
N GLU A 174 -11.05 3.48 -8.20
CA GLU A 174 -12.43 2.99 -8.04
C GLU A 174 -12.85 2.88 -6.57
N SER A 175 -11.89 2.53 -5.69
CA SER A 175 -12.06 2.63 -4.23
C SER A 175 -12.40 4.05 -3.78
N SER A 176 -11.97 5.05 -4.56
CA SER A 176 -12.29 6.47 -4.37
C SER A 176 -13.53 6.94 -5.14
N SER A 177 -14.00 6.20 -6.16
CA SER A 177 -15.06 6.65 -7.08
C SER A 177 -16.46 6.14 -6.75
N LYS A 178 -16.63 5.05 -5.97
CA LYS A 178 -17.96 4.57 -5.56
C LYS A 178 -18.67 5.43 -4.51
N LYS A 179 -18.03 6.50 -4.03
CA LYS A 179 -18.70 7.65 -3.42
C LYS A 179 -17.92 8.89 -3.80
N LYS A 180 -18.58 10.02 -4.12
CA LYS A 180 -17.98 11.36 -3.94
C LYS A 180 -17.74 11.60 -2.43
N VAL A 181 -16.93 10.77 -1.80
CA VAL A 181 -16.43 10.99 -0.43
C VAL A 181 -15.37 12.05 -0.59
N LYS A 182 -15.61 13.23 -0.02
CA LYS A 182 -14.55 14.23 0.21
C LYS A 182 -13.35 13.50 0.76
N ARG A 183 -12.14 13.71 0.21
CA ARG A 183 -10.95 12.99 0.68
C ARG A 183 -10.86 13.12 2.20
N PRO A 184 -10.33 12.13 2.93
CA PRO A 184 -10.19 12.25 4.37
C PRO A 184 -9.49 13.55 4.78
N ILE A 185 -8.55 14.05 3.97
CA ILE A 185 -7.92 15.34 4.22
C ILE A 185 -8.83 16.57 4.00
N ASP A 186 -9.78 16.48 3.08
CA ASP A 186 -10.74 17.55 2.79
C ASP A 186 -11.84 17.62 3.86
N ASP A 187 -12.06 16.53 4.61
CA ASP A 187 -12.93 16.51 5.77
C ASP A 187 -12.16 16.93 7.03
N TRP A 188 -12.44 18.15 7.51
CA TRP A 188 -11.76 18.68 8.68
C TRP A 188 -11.95 17.86 9.94
N LYS A 189 -13.00 17.03 10.00
CA LYS A 189 -13.25 16.13 11.11
C LYS A 189 -12.18 15.04 11.25
N GLN A 190 -11.48 14.70 10.18
CA GLN A 190 -10.44 13.65 10.18
C GLN A 190 -9.14 14.10 10.84
N TRP A 191 -8.82 15.39 10.79
CA TRP A 191 -7.58 15.95 11.34
C TRP A 191 -7.80 16.93 12.49
N GLN A 192 -9.05 17.16 12.89
CA GLN A 192 -9.36 18.07 13.99
C GLN A 192 -8.62 17.67 15.28
N LEU A 193 -8.17 18.68 16.01
CA LEU A 193 -7.67 18.52 17.36
C LEU A 193 -8.75 17.90 18.24
N THR A 194 -8.48 16.74 18.79
CA THR A 194 -9.34 16.04 19.73
C THR A 194 -8.85 16.26 21.15
N THR A 195 -9.62 15.78 22.09
CA THR A 195 -9.32 15.91 23.51
C THR A 195 -8.38 14.82 23.99
N ALA A 196 -8.23 13.75 23.21
CA ALA A 196 -7.16 12.77 23.38
C ALA A 196 -5.79 13.37 23.08
N ASP A 197 -5.67 14.24 22.06
CA ASP A 197 -4.40 14.89 21.71
C ASP A 197 -3.90 15.88 22.77
N LEU A 198 -4.82 16.34 23.63
CA LEU A 198 -4.52 17.22 24.74
C LEU A 198 -4.11 16.45 26.00
N LYS A 199 -4.14 15.10 25.98
CA LYS A 199 -3.90 14.30 27.18
C LYS A 199 -2.47 14.41 27.72
N ASP A 200 -1.52 14.71 26.85
CA ASP A 200 -0.12 14.85 27.26
C ASP A 200 0.16 16.23 27.87
N TYR A 201 -0.78 17.17 27.75
CA TYR A 201 -0.64 18.57 28.17
C TYR A 201 -1.57 18.97 29.32
N VAL A 202 -2.40 18.05 29.82
CA VAL A 202 -3.33 18.32 30.93
C VAL A 202 -3.01 17.37 32.11
N PRO A 203 -2.89 17.90 33.34
CA PRO A 203 -2.71 17.09 34.55
C PRO A 203 -3.81 16.04 34.75
N ALA A 204 -3.45 14.89 35.31
CA ALA A 204 -4.31 13.72 35.42
C ALA A 204 -5.61 13.98 36.22
N ASP A 205 -5.52 14.80 37.26
CA ASP A 205 -6.58 15.20 38.18
C ASP A 205 -7.65 16.11 37.54
N LEU A 206 -7.33 16.70 36.39
CA LEU A 206 -8.27 17.50 35.63
C LEU A 206 -9.12 16.65 34.66
N TYR A 207 -8.75 15.40 34.34
CA TYR A 207 -9.53 14.59 33.39
C TYR A 207 -10.92 14.23 33.87
N ASP A 208 -11.06 13.83 35.14
CA ASP A 208 -12.32 13.34 35.69
C ASP A 208 -13.35 14.46 35.96
N ARG A 209 -12.92 15.73 35.85
CA ARG A 209 -13.74 16.93 36.07
C ARG A 209 -14.08 17.70 34.78
N LEU A 210 -13.77 17.14 33.59
CA LEU A 210 -13.77 17.86 32.30
C LEU A 210 -14.61 17.22 31.18
#